data_AF-A0A947YS11-F1
#
_entry.id   AF-A0A947YS11-F1
#
_cell.length_a   1.000
_cell.length_b   1.000
_cell.length_c   1.000
_cell.angle_alpha   90.00
_cell.angle_beta   90.00
_cell.angle_gamma   90.00
#
_symmetry.space_group_name_H-M   'P 1'
#
loop_
_entity.id
_entity.type
_entity.pdbx_description
1 polymer ?
#
loop_
_entity_poly.entity_id
_entity_poly.type
_entity_poly.pdbx_seq_one_letter_code
_entity_poly.pdbx_strand_id
1 'polypeptide(L)'
;MRNQGDKTPCEHLKTYRGHSVTFLRSCPEIKFLIIHQKMAFQRDEFSNFFKLLKIVQGFHIEERSIAENLILEERLTEAREDSYAGYITSPQDLGDWEFEHEKYVSGKITLLHGQGTPETFTDLNNPNLLPQIDQDQFLVRVENLAELAKRARGDVDIAPIVDDLKKLIEDPTDHAAIDVVEEFLSDYNRNRDLRPIFVGFWGEVKDLLDENDDRWANKLRDRLGLGHYDPMEGGAIPVLLLRYRIADVVAVQPDELNFAAIPTVLDSSMSSFFCPTPQAWAEGQTLNLTPGPESDYVFNCEILHRYIKYKASYVYRFGWITESPGKTCEEARRIHLEYLKDDFKYFDQL
;
A
#
# COMPACT_ATOMS: atom_id res chain seq x y z
N MET A 1 -21.52 21.34 -57.75
CA MET A 1 -22.44 20.70 -56.79
C MET A 1 -21.65 19.69 -55.96
N ARG A 2 -21.61 19.91 -54.64
CA ARG A 2 -21.52 19.00 -53.48
C ARG A 2 -20.65 17.72 -53.48
N ASN A 3 -19.97 17.60 -52.32
CA ASN A 3 -19.61 16.42 -51.50
C ASN A 3 -18.32 15.66 -51.86
N GLN A 4 -17.26 15.77 -51.04
CA GLN A 4 -16.97 15.15 -49.73
C GLN A 4 -16.46 13.71 -49.85
N GLY A 5 -15.31 13.42 -49.22
CA GLY A 5 -14.91 12.07 -48.86
C GLY A 5 -13.41 11.84 -48.72
N ASP A 6 -12.90 12.06 -47.50
CA ASP A 6 -11.62 11.57 -46.99
C ASP A 6 -11.35 10.09 -47.25
N LYS A 7 -10.07 9.75 -47.47
CA LYS A 7 -9.47 8.45 -47.12
C LYS A 7 -8.01 8.63 -46.72
N THR A 8 -7.73 8.56 -45.42
CA THR A 8 -6.48 7.98 -44.87
C THR A 8 -6.47 6.47 -45.12
N PRO A 9 -5.28 5.85 -45.24
CA PRO A 9 -4.81 5.04 -44.10
C PRO A 9 -3.27 5.00 -43.95
N CYS A 10 -2.79 4.86 -42.71
CA CYS A 10 -1.93 3.74 -42.28
C CYS A 10 -1.42 3.97 -40.85
N GLU A 11 -2.10 3.34 -39.89
CA GLU A 11 -1.54 3.02 -38.58
C GLU A 11 -0.69 1.76 -38.67
N HIS A 12 0.46 1.80 -38.02
CA HIS A 12 1.27 0.61 -37.71
C HIS A 12 0.74 -0.06 -36.43
N LEU A 13 0.14 -1.23 -36.58
CA LEU A 13 -0.17 -2.16 -35.49
C LEU A 13 1.10 -2.87 -35.01
N LYS A 14 1.47 -2.68 -33.74
CA LYS A 14 2.30 -3.63 -32.99
C LYS A 14 1.36 -4.60 -32.25
N THR A 15 1.49 -5.88 -32.57
CA THR A 15 0.77 -7.00 -31.98
C THR A 15 1.35 -7.40 -30.63
N TYR A 16 0.51 -7.52 -29.60
CA TYR A 16 0.77 -8.34 -28.41
C TYR A 16 -0.18 -9.54 -28.38
N ARG A 17 0.30 -10.61 -27.75
CA ARG A 17 -0.12 -12.01 -27.90
C ARG A 17 -1.59 -12.25 -27.55
N GLY A 18 -2.16 -13.22 -28.26
CA GLY A 18 -3.59 -13.46 -28.37
C GLY A 18 -4.28 -13.86 -27.07
N HIS A 19 -5.48 -13.29 -26.88
CA HIS A 19 -6.74 -14.00 -26.65
C HIS A 19 -7.80 -13.23 -27.44
N SER A 20 -8.48 -13.89 -28.39
CA SER A 20 -9.59 -13.29 -29.13
C SER A 20 -10.87 -13.43 -28.31
N VAL A 21 -11.41 -12.33 -27.80
CA VAL A 21 -12.76 -12.30 -27.24
C VAL A 21 -13.68 -11.58 -28.21
N THR A 22 -14.61 -12.32 -28.81
CA THR A 22 -15.64 -11.79 -29.69
C THR A 22 -16.83 -11.31 -28.86
N PHE A 23 -17.07 -10.00 -28.78
CA PHE A 23 -18.30 -9.45 -28.21
C PHE A 23 -19.31 -9.11 -29.31
N LEU A 24 -20.46 -9.78 -29.26
CA LEU A 24 -21.64 -9.49 -30.08
C LEU A 24 -22.29 -8.18 -29.60
N ARG A 25 -22.48 -7.24 -30.54
CA ARG A 25 -23.30 -6.03 -30.37
C ARG A 25 -24.79 -6.41 -30.29
N SER A 26 -25.50 -5.91 -29.28
CA SER A 26 -26.62 -4.95 -29.44
C SER A 26 -27.51 -4.87 -28.19
N CYS A 27 -27.60 -3.68 -27.56
CA CYS A 27 -28.84 -3.10 -27.01
C CYS A 27 -28.59 -1.65 -26.50
N PRO A 28 -29.62 -0.78 -26.45
CA PRO A 28 -29.47 0.67 -26.65
C PRO A 28 -29.44 1.54 -25.38
N GLU A 29 -28.81 2.71 -25.52
CA GLU A 29 -28.93 3.94 -24.73
C GLU A 29 -28.91 3.82 -23.19
N ILE A 30 -27.73 3.65 -22.62
CA ILE A 30 -27.44 4.11 -21.26
C ILE A 30 -27.09 5.60 -21.35
N LYS A 31 -28.01 6.47 -20.88
CA LYS A 31 -27.67 7.86 -20.58
C LYS A 31 -26.63 7.85 -19.46
N PHE A 32 -25.37 8.10 -19.79
CA PHE A 32 -24.34 8.38 -18.80
C PHE A 32 -24.73 9.66 -18.07
N LEU A 33 -25.24 9.51 -16.85
CA LEU A 33 -25.29 10.60 -15.89
C LEU A 33 -23.83 10.88 -15.52
N ILE A 34 -23.23 11.90 -16.13
CA ILE A 34 -21.93 12.41 -15.70
C ILE A 34 -22.17 13.13 -14.37
N ILE A 35 -22.21 12.36 -13.29
CA ILE A 35 -22.09 12.90 -11.94
C ILE A 35 -20.72 13.57 -11.91
N HIS A 36 -20.70 14.88 -11.75
CA HIS A 36 -19.46 15.61 -11.47
C HIS A 36 -19.05 15.24 -10.05
N GLN A 37 -18.37 14.11 -9.90
CA GLN A 37 -17.75 13.73 -8.64
C GLN A 37 -16.73 14.81 -8.31
N LYS A 38 -17.01 15.60 -7.27
CA LYS A 38 -16.00 16.50 -6.69
C LYS A 38 -14.85 15.63 -6.20
N MET A 39 -13.63 16.14 -6.33
CA MET A 39 -12.42 15.46 -5.86
C MET A 39 -12.53 15.15 -4.36
N ALA A 40 -11.80 14.11 -3.95
CA ALA A 40 -11.49 13.95 -2.55
C ALA A 40 -10.80 15.22 -2.02
N PHE A 41 -11.20 15.65 -0.84
CA PHE A 41 -10.64 16.79 -0.11
C PHE A 41 -10.78 18.15 -0.80
N GLN A 42 -11.62 18.33 -1.82
CA GLN A 42 -11.76 19.65 -2.47
C GLN A 42 -13.07 20.35 -2.11
N ARG A 43 -13.65 19.92 -0.99
CA ARG A 43 -14.78 20.59 -0.35
C ARG A 43 -14.31 21.85 0.35
N ASP A 44 -15.22 22.80 0.56
CA ASP A 44 -14.93 24.10 1.19
C ASP A 44 -14.28 23.93 2.57
N GLU A 45 -14.63 22.86 3.29
CA GLU A 45 -14.06 22.44 4.57
C GLU A 45 -12.54 22.24 4.52
N PHE A 46 -12.01 21.76 3.40
CA PHE A 46 -10.58 21.54 3.21
C PHE A 46 -9.92 22.64 2.35
N SER A 47 -10.71 23.44 1.61
CA SER A 47 -10.23 24.49 0.70
C SER A 47 -9.31 25.51 1.35
N ASN A 48 -9.56 25.86 2.61
CA ASN A 48 -8.70 26.80 3.35
C ASN A 48 -7.36 26.19 3.74
N PHE A 49 -7.34 24.90 4.04
CA PHE A 49 -6.12 24.16 4.30
C PHE A 49 -5.30 23.97 3.02
N PHE A 50 -5.93 23.66 1.88
CA PHE A 50 -5.21 23.60 0.60
C PHE A 50 -4.65 24.94 0.13
N LYS A 51 -5.24 26.06 0.55
CA LYS A 51 -4.64 27.39 0.34
C LYS A 51 -3.39 27.58 1.21
N LEU A 52 -3.37 27.07 2.44
CA LEU A 52 -2.17 27.02 3.30
C LEU A 52 -1.10 26.10 2.70
N LEU A 53 -1.50 24.92 2.20
CA LEU A 53 -0.68 24.00 1.41
C LEU A 53 -0.38 24.49 -0.01
N LYS A 54 -0.68 25.72 -0.40
CA LYS A 54 -0.15 26.31 -1.66
C LYS A 54 0.95 27.34 -1.37
N ILE A 55 1.23 27.58 -0.09
CA ILE A 55 2.31 28.43 0.42
C ILE A 55 3.56 27.56 0.76
N VAL A 56 3.58 26.28 0.33
CA VAL A 56 4.55 25.18 0.63
C VAL A 56 6.02 25.46 0.32
N GLN A 57 6.39 26.65 -0.15
CA GLN A 57 7.79 26.96 -0.44
C GLN A 57 8.70 26.95 0.80
N GLY A 58 8.15 26.81 2.02
CA GLY A 58 8.92 26.72 3.27
C GLY A 58 8.77 25.42 4.08
N PHE A 59 8.04 24.42 3.60
CA PHE A 59 7.84 23.15 4.34
C PHE A 59 8.99 22.18 4.15
N HIS A 60 9.16 21.28 5.13
CA HIS A 60 10.04 20.13 4.94
C HIS A 60 9.47 19.22 3.85
N ILE A 61 10.33 18.51 3.12
CA ILE A 61 9.89 17.70 1.97
C ILE A 61 8.85 16.63 2.36
N GLU A 62 8.93 16.10 3.57
CA GLU A 62 8.00 15.09 4.08
C GLU A 62 6.59 15.65 4.24
N GLU A 63 6.47 16.84 4.83
CA GLU A 63 5.21 17.55 5.04
C GLU A 63 4.55 17.89 3.70
N ARG A 64 5.36 18.37 2.75
CA ARG A 64 4.92 18.60 1.37
C ARG A 64 4.40 17.32 0.73
N SER A 65 5.12 16.21 0.87
CA SER A 65 4.75 14.93 0.27
C SER A 65 3.41 14.42 0.80
N ILE A 66 3.17 14.55 2.11
CA ILE A 66 1.89 14.20 2.74
C ILE A 66 0.75 15.05 2.17
N ALA A 67 0.95 16.35 2.07
CA ALA A 67 -0.02 17.28 1.49
C ALA A 67 -0.36 16.94 0.04
N GLU A 68 0.65 16.69 -0.79
CA GLU A 68 0.49 16.29 -2.19
C GLU A 68 -0.30 14.98 -2.32
N ASN A 69 -0.09 14.01 -1.42
CA ASN A 69 -0.85 12.77 -1.43
C ASN A 69 -2.36 13.02 -1.27
N LEU A 70 -2.74 13.94 -0.39
CA LEU A 70 -4.14 14.31 -0.20
C LEU A 70 -4.72 15.03 -1.43
N ILE A 71 -3.91 15.88 -2.10
CA ILE A 71 -4.33 16.56 -3.34
C ILE A 71 -4.55 15.57 -4.48
N LEU A 72 -3.65 14.58 -4.61
CA LEU A 72 -3.64 13.60 -5.69
C LEU A 72 -4.60 12.42 -5.47
N GLU A 73 -5.28 12.35 -4.32
CA GLU A 73 -6.20 11.25 -4.04
C GLU A 73 -7.48 11.37 -4.87
N GLU A 74 -7.70 10.40 -5.77
CA GLU A 74 -8.84 10.38 -6.70
C GLU A 74 -9.86 9.28 -6.35
N ARG A 75 -9.53 8.39 -5.41
CA ARG A 75 -10.24 7.13 -5.19
C ARG A 75 -11.25 7.18 -4.06
N LEU A 76 -11.25 8.22 -3.24
CA LEU A 76 -12.21 8.32 -2.15
C LEU A 76 -13.62 8.54 -2.68
N THR A 77 -14.56 7.78 -2.13
CA THR A 77 -15.98 8.02 -2.36
C THR A 77 -16.44 9.23 -1.55
N GLU A 78 -17.50 9.88 -2.01
CA GLU A 78 -18.12 10.99 -1.28
C GLU A 78 -18.50 10.58 0.17
N ALA A 79 -19.00 9.35 0.34
CA ALA A 79 -19.40 8.83 1.65
C ALA A 79 -18.21 8.51 2.57
N ARG A 80 -17.08 8.03 2.02
CA ARG A 80 -15.86 7.79 2.80
C ARG A 80 -15.21 9.11 3.21
N GLU A 81 -15.22 10.09 2.31
CA GLU A 81 -14.77 11.45 2.61
C GLU A 81 -15.67 12.12 3.66
N ASP A 82 -17.00 11.93 3.63
CA ASP A 82 -17.92 12.40 4.68
C ASP A 82 -17.58 11.81 6.05
N SER A 83 -17.30 10.50 6.09
CA SER A 83 -16.90 9.82 7.33
C SER A 83 -15.60 10.42 7.89
N TYR A 84 -14.63 10.70 7.01
CA TYR A 84 -13.38 11.33 7.38
C TYR A 84 -13.55 12.79 7.84
N ALA A 85 -14.33 13.59 7.10
CA ALA A 85 -14.59 14.98 7.42
C ALA A 85 -15.21 15.15 8.82
N GLY A 86 -15.98 14.16 9.30
CA GLY A 86 -16.49 14.14 10.67
C GLY A 86 -15.42 14.14 11.78
N TYR A 87 -14.16 13.82 11.45
CA TYR A 87 -13.01 13.88 12.38
C TYR A 87 -12.22 15.17 12.25
N ILE A 88 -12.33 15.85 11.10
CA ILE A 88 -11.53 17.03 10.78
C ILE A 88 -12.30 18.28 11.19
N THR A 89 -11.89 18.93 12.27
CA THR A 89 -12.71 19.99 12.88
C THR A 89 -12.31 21.37 12.39
N SER A 90 -11.01 21.66 12.28
CA SER A 90 -10.41 22.86 11.65
C SER A 90 -8.90 22.88 11.93
N PRO A 91 -8.09 22.00 11.30
CA PRO A 91 -6.66 21.96 11.56
C PRO A 91 -6.00 23.30 11.19
N GLN A 92 -5.13 23.83 12.06
CA GLN A 92 -4.44 25.10 11.82
C GLN A 92 -3.13 24.91 11.05
N ASP A 93 -2.50 23.75 11.22
CA ASP A 93 -1.28 23.33 10.55
C ASP A 93 -1.31 21.82 10.26
N LEU A 94 -0.22 21.29 9.69
CA LEU A 94 -0.14 19.88 9.35
C LEU A 94 -0.11 18.98 10.60
N GLY A 95 0.49 19.42 11.70
CA GLY A 95 0.55 18.64 12.94
C GLY A 95 -0.83 18.47 13.58
N ASP A 96 -1.64 19.53 13.57
CA ASP A 96 -3.04 19.45 13.98
C ASP A 96 -3.82 18.45 13.09
N TRP A 97 -3.58 18.48 11.77
CA TRP A 97 -4.24 17.56 10.85
C TRP A 97 -3.79 16.11 11.07
N GLU A 98 -2.49 15.85 11.21
CA GLU A 98 -1.96 14.53 11.54
C GLU A 98 -2.61 14.00 12.82
N PHE A 99 -2.73 14.83 13.86
CA PHE A 99 -3.40 14.46 15.09
C PHE A 99 -4.89 14.12 14.91
N GLU A 100 -5.64 14.90 14.12
CA GLU A 100 -7.04 14.60 13.82
C GLU A 100 -7.18 13.35 12.92
N HIS A 101 -6.27 13.17 11.97
CA HIS A 101 -6.21 11.98 11.12
C HIS A 101 -5.91 10.71 11.92
N GLU A 102 -5.01 10.75 12.90
CA GLU A 102 -4.76 9.61 13.79
C GLU A 102 -6.00 9.23 14.62
N LYS A 103 -6.87 10.17 14.96
CA LYS A 103 -8.18 9.85 15.57
C LYS A 103 -9.09 9.12 14.59
N TYR A 104 -9.10 9.51 13.32
CA TYR A 104 -9.83 8.77 12.28
C TYR A 104 -9.26 7.35 12.13
N VAL A 105 -7.94 7.24 11.95
CA VAL A 105 -7.26 5.95 11.79
C VAL A 105 -7.54 5.01 12.97
N SER A 106 -7.39 5.49 14.20
CA SER A 106 -7.70 4.70 15.40
C SER A 106 -9.18 4.34 15.54
N GLY A 107 -10.08 5.24 15.14
CA GLY A 107 -11.52 5.05 15.25
C GLY A 107 -12.16 4.21 14.15
N LYS A 108 -11.54 4.13 12.96
CA LYS A 108 -12.15 3.59 11.74
C LYS A 108 -11.32 2.54 11.00
N ILE A 109 -10.01 2.52 11.21
CA ILE A 109 -9.06 1.70 10.43
C ILE A 109 -8.38 0.66 11.30
N THR A 110 -7.78 1.05 12.42
CA THR A 110 -7.07 0.13 13.34
C THR A 110 -7.99 -0.37 14.46
N LEU A 111 -9.11 -0.99 14.07
CA LEU A 111 -10.15 -1.45 15.00
C LEU A 111 -9.68 -2.66 15.82
N LEU A 112 -10.09 -2.74 17.09
CA LEU A 112 -9.90 -3.95 17.88
C LEU A 112 -10.89 -5.05 17.45
N HIS A 113 -10.55 -6.30 17.77
CA HIS A 113 -11.45 -7.43 17.56
C HIS A 113 -12.84 -7.17 18.18
N GLY A 114 -13.90 -7.36 17.38
CA GLY A 114 -15.28 -7.15 17.79
C GLY A 114 -15.81 -5.71 17.63
N GLN A 115 -14.97 -4.75 17.22
CA GLN A 115 -15.40 -3.37 16.96
C GLN A 115 -15.92 -3.13 15.54
N GLY A 116 -15.98 -4.16 14.70
CA GLY A 116 -16.49 -4.10 13.33
C GLY A 116 -15.40 -4.36 12.29
N THR A 117 -15.65 -3.87 11.07
CA THR A 117 -14.75 -4.00 9.92
C THR A 117 -14.13 -2.63 9.61
N PRO A 118 -12.80 -2.53 9.41
CA PRO A 118 -12.15 -1.29 9.00
C PRO A 118 -12.81 -0.69 7.75
N GLU A 119 -12.98 0.63 7.70
CA GLU A 119 -13.70 1.30 6.60
C GLU A 119 -13.11 0.96 5.21
N THR A 120 -11.81 0.68 5.15
CA THR A 120 -11.07 0.12 4.00
C THR A 120 -11.80 -1.02 3.29
N PHE A 121 -12.48 -1.88 4.05
CA PHE A 121 -13.11 -3.12 3.56
C PHE A 121 -14.65 -3.07 3.62
N THR A 122 -15.22 -1.89 3.85
CA THR A 122 -16.66 -1.65 3.86
C THR A 122 -17.14 -1.11 2.51
N ASP A 123 -18.46 -1.04 2.33
CA ASP A 123 -19.06 -0.47 1.11
C ASP A 123 -18.72 1.02 0.90
N LEU A 124 -18.26 1.73 1.94
CA LEU A 124 -17.74 3.09 1.79
C LEU A 124 -16.53 3.13 0.85
N ASN A 125 -15.78 2.03 0.73
CA ASN A 125 -14.62 1.92 -0.15
C ASN A 125 -14.90 1.07 -1.40
N ASN A 126 -16.18 0.81 -1.74
CA ASN A 126 -16.56 -0.17 -2.77
C ASN A 126 -15.81 -0.08 -4.11
N PRO A 127 -15.55 1.11 -4.69
CA PRO A 127 -14.80 1.21 -5.96
C PRO A 127 -13.36 0.70 -5.90
N ASN A 128 -12.78 0.62 -4.70
CA ASN A 128 -11.41 0.20 -4.47
C ASN A 128 -11.31 -1.23 -3.94
N LEU A 129 -12.43 -1.92 -3.74
CA LEU A 129 -12.42 -3.31 -3.28
C LEU A 129 -12.00 -4.24 -4.42
N LEU A 130 -11.27 -5.29 -4.07
CA LEU A 130 -10.71 -6.27 -5.00
C LEU A 130 -11.27 -7.68 -4.71
N PRO A 131 -12.56 -7.95 -4.98
CA PRO A 131 -13.18 -9.24 -4.65
C PRO A 131 -12.74 -10.41 -5.55
N GLN A 132 -12.06 -10.12 -6.66
CA GLN A 132 -11.70 -11.11 -7.69
C GLN A 132 -10.18 -11.14 -7.96
N ILE A 133 -9.39 -11.37 -6.91
CA ILE A 133 -7.95 -11.64 -7.07
C ILE A 133 -7.72 -13.15 -7.15
N ASP A 134 -6.77 -13.57 -7.99
CA ASP A 134 -6.33 -14.96 -8.08
C ASP A 134 -5.77 -15.46 -6.73
N GLN A 135 -6.49 -16.41 -6.12
CA GLN A 135 -6.19 -16.88 -4.77
C GLN A 135 -4.91 -17.74 -4.70
N ASP A 136 -4.39 -18.21 -5.83
CA ASP A 136 -3.15 -18.98 -5.89
C ASP A 136 -1.89 -18.09 -5.89
N GLN A 137 -2.05 -16.77 -6.04
CA GLN A 137 -0.95 -15.83 -5.94
C GLN A 137 -0.41 -15.76 -4.50
N PHE A 138 0.90 -15.59 -4.40
CA PHE A 138 1.60 -15.34 -3.14
C PHE A 138 1.76 -13.86 -2.90
N LEU A 139 1.46 -13.44 -1.67
CA LEU A 139 1.72 -12.13 -1.14
C LEU A 139 3.01 -12.14 -0.32
N VAL A 140 3.64 -10.98 -0.22
CA VAL A 140 4.77 -10.73 0.67
C VAL A 140 4.51 -9.58 1.60
N ARG A 141 5.01 -9.72 2.83
CA ARG A 141 5.07 -8.63 3.79
C ARG A 141 6.39 -8.63 4.52
N VAL A 142 6.96 -7.44 4.68
CA VAL A 142 8.09 -7.21 5.58
C VAL A 142 7.55 -6.69 6.90
N GLU A 143 7.96 -7.31 8.00
CA GLU A 143 7.65 -6.88 9.36
C GLU A 143 8.93 -6.56 10.13
N ASN A 144 8.93 -5.45 10.85
CA ASN A 144 9.97 -5.14 11.83
C ASN A 144 9.80 -6.08 13.04
N LEU A 145 10.76 -6.98 13.26
CA LEU A 145 10.71 -8.00 14.31
C LEU A 145 10.72 -7.38 15.72
N ALA A 146 11.43 -6.28 15.93
CA ALA A 146 11.45 -5.60 17.22
C ALA A 146 10.06 -5.04 17.56
N GLU A 147 9.38 -4.42 16.59
CA GLU A 147 8.01 -3.92 16.77
C GLU A 147 6.97 -5.04 16.91
N LEU A 148 7.14 -6.16 16.17
CA LEU A 148 6.33 -7.35 16.36
C LEU A 148 6.47 -7.88 17.80
N ALA A 149 7.70 -8.00 18.30
CA ALA A 149 7.97 -8.48 19.65
C ALA A 149 7.43 -7.54 20.71
N LYS A 150 7.59 -6.23 20.52
CA LYS A 150 7.01 -5.21 21.39
C LYS A 150 5.49 -5.33 21.51
N ARG A 151 4.79 -5.55 20.39
CA ARG A 151 3.33 -5.77 20.40
C ARG A 151 2.93 -7.12 20.98
N ALA A 152 3.73 -8.15 20.78
CA ALA A 152 3.47 -9.48 21.30
C ALA A 152 3.65 -9.57 22.83
N ARG A 153 4.76 -9.04 23.34
CA ARG A 153 5.25 -9.32 24.71
C ARG A 153 5.81 -8.09 25.45
N GLY A 154 5.72 -6.90 24.88
CA GLY A 154 6.38 -5.70 25.40
C GLY A 154 7.87 -5.66 25.05
N ASP A 155 8.63 -4.79 25.72
CA ASP A 155 10.07 -4.64 25.47
C ASP A 155 10.83 -5.89 25.95
N VAL A 156 11.07 -6.83 25.03
CA VAL A 156 11.76 -8.11 25.28
C VAL A 156 13.02 -8.22 24.42
N ASP A 157 13.99 -8.99 24.91
CA ASP A 157 15.14 -9.39 24.09
C ASP A 157 14.65 -10.32 22.96
N ILE A 158 14.93 -9.92 21.73
CA ILE A 158 14.54 -10.67 20.53
C ILE A 158 15.57 -11.72 20.12
N ALA A 159 16.78 -11.72 20.70
CA ALA A 159 17.85 -12.64 20.31
C ALA A 159 17.43 -14.12 20.37
N PRO A 160 16.72 -14.61 21.41
CA PRO A 160 16.26 -15.99 21.44
C PRO A 160 15.30 -16.32 20.28
N ILE A 161 14.39 -15.41 19.96
CA ILE A 161 13.42 -15.58 18.87
C ILE A 161 14.15 -15.59 17.52
N VAL A 162 15.18 -14.74 17.35
CA VAL A 162 16.01 -14.71 16.14
C VAL A 162 16.70 -16.06 15.90
N ASP A 163 17.22 -16.71 16.94
CA ASP A 163 17.88 -18.00 16.80
C ASP A 163 16.91 -19.10 16.35
N ASP A 164 15.68 -19.13 16.90
CA ASP A 164 14.68 -20.11 16.49
C ASP A 164 14.07 -19.79 15.11
N LEU A 165 13.97 -18.52 14.73
CA LEU A 165 13.62 -18.14 13.36
C LEU A 165 14.65 -18.64 12.34
N LYS A 166 15.94 -18.51 12.64
CA LYS A 166 17.00 -19.02 11.76
C LYS A 166 16.92 -20.53 11.62
N LYS A 167 16.75 -21.26 12.73
CA LYS A 167 16.56 -22.72 12.69
C LYS A 167 15.34 -23.12 11.87
N LEU A 168 14.21 -22.43 12.04
CA LEU A 168 12.99 -22.68 11.26
C LEU A 168 13.21 -22.46 9.75
N ILE A 169 13.98 -21.43 9.37
CA ILE A 169 14.28 -21.14 7.96
C ILE A 169 15.24 -22.18 7.37
N GLU A 170 16.24 -22.62 8.13
CA GLU A 170 17.21 -23.65 7.72
C GLU A 170 16.59 -25.05 7.66
N ASP A 171 15.74 -25.39 8.63
CA ASP A 171 14.99 -26.64 8.72
C ASP A 171 13.52 -26.36 9.06
N PRO A 172 12.64 -26.24 8.04
CA PRO A 172 11.21 -26.06 8.23
C PRO A 172 10.48 -27.25 8.89
N THR A 173 11.19 -28.31 9.25
CA THR A 173 10.66 -29.47 9.97
C THR A 173 11.16 -29.56 11.42
N ASP A 174 11.98 -28.61 11.89
CA ASP A 174 12.39 -28.51 13.29
C ASP A 174 11.17 -28.14 14.15
N HIS A 175 10.58 -29.16 14.77
CA HIS A 175 9.41 -29.01 15.62
C HIS A 175 9.64 -28.09 16.83
N ALA A 176 10.85 -28.06 17.38
CA ALA A 176 11.15 -27.19 18.52
C ALA A 176 11.18 -25.72 18.08
N ALA A 177 11.80 -25.43 16.94
CA ALA A 177 11.79 -24.09 16.35
C ALA A 177 10.37 -23.66 15.94
N ILE A 178 9.60 -24.56 15.32
CA ILE A 178 8.19 -24.33 14.97
C ILE A 178 7.38 -23.95 16.20
N ASP A 179 7.46 -24.72 17.29
CA ASP A 179 6.65 -24.49 18.48
C ASP A 179 6.94 -23.12 19.11
N VAL A 180 8.22 -22.74 19.20
CA VAL A 180 8.62 -21.42 19.74
C VAL A 180 8.14 -20.28 18.84
N VAL A 181 8.30 -20.40 17.53
CA VAL A 181 7.88 -19.36 16.57
C VAL A 181 6.35 -19.25 16.52
N GLU A 182 5.62 -20.37 16.54
CA GLU A 182 4.14 -20.37 16.59
C GLU A 182 3.63 -19.76 17.90
N GLU A 183 4.26 -20.06 19.05
CA GLU A 183 3.90 -19.44 20.33
C GLU A 183 4.11 -17.92 20.28
N PHE A 184 5.26 -17.47 19.77
CA PHE A 184 5.55 -16.05 19.56
C PHE A 184 4.52 -15.35 18.66
N LEU A 185 4.22 -15.95 17.50
CA LEU A 185 3.25 -15.41 16.57
C LEU A 185 1.82 -15.47 17.12
N SER A 186 1.49 -16.46 17.94
CA SER A 186 0.21 -16.57 18.64
C SER A 186 0.00 -15.41 19.62
N ASP A 187 1.04 -15.02 20.37
CA ASP A 187 0.99 -13.86 21.26
C ASP A 187 0.80 -12.57 20.46
N TYR A 188 1.54 -12.39 19.37
CA TYR A 188 1.34 -11.27 18.46
C TYR A 188 -0.08 -11.22 17.89
N ASN A 189 -0.58 -12.34 17.37
CA ASN A 189 -1.90 -12.45 16.76
C ASN A 189 -3.05 -12.12 17.73
N ARG A 190 -2.85 -12.33 19.03
CA ARG A 190 -3.84 -12.08 20.08
C ARG A 190 -3.90 -10.60 20.48
N ASN A 191 -2.77 -9.90 20.38
CA ASN A 191 -2.63 -8.51 20.84
C ASN A 191 -2.78 -7.49 19.72
N ARG A 192 -2.70 -7.90 18.45
CA ARG A 192 -2.85 -6.99 17.31
C ARG A 192 -4.31 -6.62 17.05
N ASP A 193 -4.48 -5.45 16.46
CA ASP A 193 -5.74 -4.96 15.92
C ASP A 193 -6.03 -5.53 14.50
N LEU A 194 -7.15 -5.10 13.93
CA LEU A 194 -7.66 -5.47 12.62
C LEU A 194 -7.14 -4.57 11.48
N ARG A 195 -6.07 -3.79 11.70
CA ARG A 195 -5.59 -2.84 10.69
C ARG A 195 -5.38 -3.50 9.32
N PRO A 196 -5.69 -2.80 8.21
CA PRO A 196 -5.34 -3.24 6.87
C PRO A 196 -3.85 -3.56 6.75
N ILE A 197 -3.53 -4.60 5.99
CA ILE A 197 -2.17 -5.07 5.78
C ILE A 197 -1.72 -4.73 4.38
N PHE A 198 -0.75 -3.82 4.27
CA PHE A 198 -0.06 -3.50 3.03
C PHE A 198 0.85 -4.65 2.61
N VAL A 199 0.71 -5.12 1.37
CA VAL A 199 1.46 -6.25 0.82
C VAL A 199 1.83 -6.01 -0.64
N GLY A 200 2.97 -6.56 -1.04
CA GLY A 200 3.35 -6.69 -2.44
C GLY A 200 3.08 -8.11 -2.96
N PHE A 201 3.11 -8.28 -4.27
CA PHE A 201 3.04 -9.60 -4.90
C PHE A 201 4.42 -10.26 -4.96
N TRP A 202 4.51 -11.53 -4.54
CA TRP A 202 5.74 -12.32 -4.61
C TRP A 202 6.37 -12.31 -6.01
N GLY A 203 5.53 -12.38 -7.05
CA GLY A 203 5.97 -12.43 -8.44
C GLY A 203 6.85 -11.25 -8.87
N GLU A 204 6.69 -10.09 -8.23
CA GLU A 204 7.36 -8.84 -8.58
C GLU A 204 8.64 -8.55 -7.79
N VAL A 205 8.89 -9.32 -6.72
CA VAL A 205 10.04 -9.09 -5.84
C VAL A 205 10.91 -10.33 -5.64
N LYS A 206 10.49 -11.50 -6.13
CA LYS A 206 11.25 -12.74 -6.00
C LYS A 206 12.65 -12.67 -6.64
N ASP A 207 12.85 -11.79 -7.62
CA ASP A 207 14.14 -11.49 -8.23
C ASP A 207 15.15 -10.92 -7.24
N LEU A 208 14.68 -10.29 -6.15
CA LEU A 208 15.53 -9.72 -5.10
C LEU A 208 15.97 -10.74 -4.05
N LEU A 209 15.42 -11.96 -4.11
CA LEU A 209 15.53 -12.97 -3.08
C LEU A 209 16.42 -14.14 -3.51
N ASP A 210 17.43 -13.87 -4.33
CA ASP A 210 18.47 -14.84 -4.64
C ASP A 210 19.12 -15.39 -3.34
N GLU A 211 19.49 -16.66 -3.35
CA GLU A 211 19.94 -17.39 -2.14
C GLU A 211 21.26 -16.89 -1.55
N ASN A 212 22.08 -16.19 -2.34
CA ASN A 212 23.40 -15.72 -1.93
C ASN A 212 23.49 -14.20 -1.68
N ASP A 213 22.36 -13.51 -1.67
CA ASP A 213 22.34 -12.06 -1.51
C ASP A 213 21.97 -11.64 -0.07
N ASP A 214 22.99 -11.32 0.72
CA ASP A 214 22.83 -10.83 2.09
C ASP A 214 22.18 -9.43 2.15
N ARG A 215 22.05 -8.72 1.01
CA ARG A 215 21.43 -7.40 0.94
C ARG A 215 19.94 -7.43 0.56
N TRP A 216 19.33 -8.62 0.48
CA TRP A 216 17.94 -8.76 0.08
C TRP A 216 16.99 -7.87 0.89
N ALA A 217 17.23 -7.69 2.19
CA ALA A 217 16.38 -6.90 3.07
C ALA A 217 16.40 -5.41 2.71
N ASN A 218 17.58 -4.84 2.46
CA ASN A 218 17.72 -3.45 2.00
C ASN A 218 17.07 -3.27 0.62
N LYS A 219 17.30 -4.20 -0.32
CA LYS A 219 16.72 -4.15 -1.67
C LYS A 219 15.20 -4.25 -1.66
N LEU A 220 14.65 -5.14 -0.83
CA LEU A 220 13.22 -5.32 -0.71
C LEU A 220 12.55 -4.12 -0.03
N ARG A 221 13.19 -3.54 1.00
CA ARG A 221 12.79 -2.27 1.63
C ARG A 221 12.65 -1.18 0.58
N ASP A 222 13.66 -1.03 -0.29
CA ASP A 222 13.66 -0.03 -1.34
C ASP A 222 12.57 -0.29 -2.39
N ARG A 223 12.44 -1.53 -2.88
CA ARG A 223 11.46 -1.93 -3.89
C ARG A 223 10.01 -1.75 -3.41
N LEU A 224 9.75 -2.03 -2.13
CA LEU A 224 8.41 -1.91 -1.54
C LEU A 224 8.12 -0.52 -0.98
N GLY A 225 8.98 0.48 -1.18
CA GLY A 225 8.73 1.84 -0.70
C GLY A 225 8.69 1.98 0.82
N LEU A 226 9.36 1.08 1.56
CA LEU A 226 9.38 1.07 3.01
C LEU A 226 10.40 2.06 3.57
N GLY A 227 10.37 3.31 3.11
CA GLY A 227 11.36 4.33 3.46
C GLY A 227 11.40 4.69 4.95
N HIS A 228 10.32 4.43 5.68
CA HIS A 228 10.27 4.54 7.14
C HIS A 228 11.10 3.46 7.87
N TYR A 229 11.55 2.41 7.16
CA TYR A 229 12.56 1.48 7.66
C TYR A 229 13.94 2.04 7.30
N ASP A 230 14.29 3.13 7.98
CA ASP A 230 15.59 3.80 7.88
C ASP A 230 16.33 3.61 9.22
N PRO A 231 17.37 2.77 9.27
CA PRO A 231 18.12 2.58 10.51
C PRO A 231 18.84 3.88 10.88
N MET A 232 18.83 4.21 12.18
CA MET A 232 19.73 5.25 12.71
C MET A 232 21.19 4.92 12.39
N GLU A 233 22.06 5.92 12.34
CA GLU A 233 23.48 5.73 12.01
C GLU A 233 24.14 4.64 12.89
N GLY A 234 24.68 3.61 12.25
CA GLY A 234 25.29 2.44 12.90
C GLY A 234 24.30 1.43 13.49
N GLY A 235 23.00 1.65 13.32
CA GLY A 235 21.92 0.75 13.72
C GLY A 235 21.52 -0.26 12.64
N ALA A 236 20.63 -1.18 13.01
CA ALA A 236 20.03 -2.13 12.10
C ALA A 236 18.59 -2.44 12.53
N ILE A 237 17.71 -2.68 11.56
CA ILE A 237 16.32 -3.08 11.80
C ILE A 237 16.19 -4.57 11.48
N PRO A 238 15.92 -5.44 12.47
CA PRO A 238 15.66 -6.85 12.23
C PRO A 238 14.30 -7.00 11.54
N VAL A 239 14.26 -7.71 10.42
CA VAL A 239 13.04 -7.89 9.64
C VAL A 239 12.72 -9.34 9.35
N LEU A 240 11.43 -9.64 9.33
CA LEU A 240 10.86 -10.88 8.84
C LEU A 240 10.19 -10.64 7.50
N LEU A 241 10.53 -11.47 6.52
CA LEU A 241 9.76 -11.60 5.29
C LEU A 241 8.77 -12.73 5.47
N LEU A 242 7.49 -12.38 5.44
CA LEU A 242 6.37 -13.31 5.43
C LEU A 242 5.91 -13.55 3.99
N ARG A 243 5.58 -14.80 3.67
CA ARG A 243 5.03 -15.21 2.38
C ARG A 243 3.87 -16.18 2.58
N TYR A 244 2.70 -15.83 2.07
CA TYR A 244 1.48 -16.63 2.18
C TYR A 244 0.60 -16.44 0.95
N ARG A 245 -0.35 -17.34 0.73
CA ARG A 245 -1.26 -17.24 -0.42
C ARG A 245 -2.42 -16.33 -0.09
N ILE A 246 -3.00 -15.74 -1.12
CA ILE A 246 -4.27 -15.01 -0.99
C ILE A 246 -5.38 -15.94 -0.48
N ALA A 247 -5.38 -17.21 -0.89
CA ALA A 247 -6.27 -18.24 -0.34
C ALA A 247 -6.23 -18.32 1.20
N ASP A 248 -5.06 -18.11 1.82
CA ASP A 248 -4.91 -18.16 3.27
C ASP A 248 -5.54 -16.93 3.95
N VAL A 249 -5.62 -15.79 3.27
CA VAL A 249 -6.34 -14.59 3.73
C VAL A 249 -7.83 -14.83 3.66
N VAL A 250 -8.33 -15.30 2.51
CA VAL A 250 -9.76 -15.58 2.28
C VAL A 250 -10.27 -16.62 3.28
N ALA A 251 -9.48 -17.64 3.58
CA ALA A 251 -9.84 -18.70 4.52
C ALA A 251 -10.07 -18.22 5.96
N VAL A 252 -9.54 -17.06 6.37
CA VAL A 252 -9.80 -16.51 7.71
C VAL A 252 -11.25 -16.01 7.82
N GLN A 253 -11.82 -15.51 6.72
CA GLN A 253 -13.15 -14.88 6.70
C GLN A 253 -13.88 -15.26 5.40
N PRO A 254 -14.24 -16.55 5.22
CA PRO A 254 -14.72 -17.08 3.94
C PRO A 254 -16.06 -16.50 3.48
N ASP A 255 -16.85 -15.94 4.40
CA ASP A 255 -18.15 -15.34 4.10
C ASP A 255 -18.04 -13.86 3.67
N GLU A 256 -16.85 -13.26 3.72
CA GLU A 256 -16.63 -11.85 3.38
C GLU A 256 -15.93 -11.70 2.02
N LEU A 257 -16.67 -11.17 1.04
CA LEU A 257 -16.15 -10.92 -0.31
C LEU A 257 -15.16 -9.74 -0.38
N ASN A 258 -15.20 -8.86 0.63
CA ASN A 258 -14.41 -7.63 0.68
C ASN A 258 -13.09 -7.83 1.44
N PHE A 259 -12.29 -8.81 1.05
CA PHE A 259 -11.06 -9.18 1.80
C PHE A 259 -9.83 -8.36 1.41
N ALA A 260 -9.84 -7.71 0.25
CA ALA A 260 -8.74 -6.91 -0.29
C ALA A 260 -9.21 -5.59 -0.90
N ALA A 261 -8.31 -4.61 -0.94
CA ALA A 261 -8.58 -3.27 -1.48
C ALA A 261 -7.32 -2.61 -2.06
N ILE A 262 -7.51 -1.62 -2.94
CA ILE A 262 -6.48 -0.69 -3.37
C ILE A 262 -6.24 0.33 -2.23
N PRO A 263 -4.98 0.57 -1.81
CA PRO A 263 -4.69 1.55 -0.78
C PRO A 263 -5.08 2.98 -1.18
N THR A 264 -5.53 3.75 -0.19
CA THR A 264 -5.81 5.18 -0.26
C THR A 264 -5.09 5.91 0.87
N VAL A 265 -5.03 7.24 0.80
CA VAL A 265 -4.45 8.09 1.88
C VAL A 265 -5.12 7.95 3.24
N LEU A 266 -6.26 7.26 3.34
CA LEU A 266 -7.03 7.07 4.58
C LEU A 266 -6.85 5.67 5.19
N ASP A 267 -6.01 4.81 4.63
CA ASP A 267 -5.86 3.42 5.08
C ASP A 267 -4.72 3.17 6.09
N SER A 268 -3.96 4.21 6.42
CA SER A 268 -2.90 4.20 7.43
C SER A 268 -2.66 5.60 7.96
N SER A 269 -1.77 5.73 8.94
CA SER A 269 -1.12 7.00 9.26
C SER A 269 -0.56 7.69 8.02
N MET A 270 -0.49 9.02 8.08
CA MET A 270 0.12 9.82 7.02
C MET A 270 1.59 9.43 6.81
N SER A 271 1.99 9.29 5.55
CA SER A 271 3.35 8.91 5.19
C SER A 271 3.80 9.68 3.96
N SER A 272 5.02 10.22 4.02
CA SER A 272 5.69 10.84 2.87
C SER A 272 6.10 9.82 1.80
N PHE A 273 6.29 8.55 2.21
CA PHE A 273 6.66 7.45 1.32
C PHE A 273 5.45 6.75 0.69
N PHE A 274 4.22 7.15 1.03
CA PHE A 274 3.04 6.77 0.29
C PHE A 274 2.88 7.67 -0.94
N CYS A 275 2.34 7.15 -2.04
CA CYS A 275 1.86 7.94 -3.17
C CYS A 275 0.52 7.35 -3.64
N PRO A 276 -0.55 8.15 -3.75
CA PRO A 276 -1.80 7.66 -4.32
C PRO A 276 -1.58 7.13 -5.73
N THR A 277 -2.40 6.18 -6.15
CA THR A 277 -2.37 5.69 -7.54
C THR A 277 -3.55 6.28 -8.32
N PRO A 278 -3.35 6.78 -9.56
CA PRO A 278 -4.41 7.32 -10.39
C PRO A 278 -5.62 6.40 -10.45
N GLN A 279 -6.83 6.97 -10.51
CA GLN A 279 -8.07 6.18 -10.49
C GLN A 279 -8.16 5.14 -11.62
N ALA A 280 -7.49 5.40 -12.75
CA ALA A 280 -7.50 4.54 -13.93
C ALA A 280 -6.77 3.20 -13.75
N TRP A 281 -5.93 3.05 -12.73
CA TRP A 281 -5.14 1.84 -12.49
C TRP A 281 -5.92 0.81 -11.67
N ALA A 282 -5.60 -0.48 -11.82
CA ALA A 282 -6.32 -1.56 -11.14
C ALA A 282 -5.75 -1.93 -9.75
N GLU A 283 -4.52 -1.51 -9.45
CA GLU A 283 -3.79 -1.79 -8.22
C GLU A 283 -3.13 -0.52 -7.67
N GLY A 284 -2.80 -0.51 -6.37
CA GLY A 284 -1.93 0.52 -5.80
C GLY A 284 -0.49 0.33 -6.24
N GLN A 285 0.34 1.35 -6.09
CA GLN A 285 1.75 1.32 -6.47
C GLN A 285 2.63 1.76 -5.30
N THR A 286 3.68 0.99 -5.01
CA THR A 286 4.68 1.42 -4.03
C THR A 286 5.54 2.56 -4.59
N LEU A 287 6.03 3.43 -3.71
CA LEU A 287 7.04 4.41 -4.06
C LEU A 287 8.42 3.73 -4.13
N ASN A 288 8.82 3.28 -5.32
CA ASN A 288 10.08 2.56 -5.47
C ASN A 288 11.32 3.44 -5.17
N LEU A 289 12.11 3.04 -4.16
CA LEU A 289 13.31 3.72 -3.68
C LEU A 289 14.61 3.10 -4.20
N THR A 290 14.53 2.12 -5.11
CA THR A 290 15.70 1.38 -5.64
C THR A 290 16.71 2.37 -6.24
N PRO A 291 18.00 2.32 -5.87
CA PRO A 291 19.00 3.22 -6.44
C PRO A 291 19.26 2.88 -7.91
N GLY A 292 19.54 3.88 -8.73
CA GLY A 292 19.78 3.69 -10.16
C GLY A 292 19.17 4.80 -11.02
N PRO A 293 19.46 4.80 -12.33
CA PRO A 293 18.97 5.84 -13.24
C PRO A 293 17.44 5.78 -13.37
N GLU A 294 16.82 6.92 -13.68
CA GLU A 294 15.36 7.05 -13.83
C GLU A 294 14.78 6.16 -14.94
N SER A 295 15.60 5.79 -15.93
CA SER A 295 15.23 4.87 -17.02
C SER A 295 14.90 3.47 -16.54
N ASP A 296 15.37 3.10 -15.35
CA ASP A 296 15.23 1.76 -14.78
C ASP A 296 14.11 1.72 -13.73
N TYR A 297 13.30 2.79 -13.65
CA TYR A 297 12.18 2.87 -12.74
C TYR A 297 11.14 1.79 -13.05
N VAL A 298 10.74 1.05 -12.03
CA VAL A 298 9.71 0.01 -12.12
C VAL A 298 8.63 0.27 -11.08
N PHE A 299 7.39 0.11 -11.51
CA PHE A 299 6.22 0.10 -10.65
C PHE A 299 6.10 -1.26 -9.95
N ASN A 300 5.59 -1.23 -8.73
CA ASN A 300 5.34 -2.41 -7.93
C ASN A 300 3.96 -2.35 -7.34
N CYS A 301 3.16 -3.37 -7.66
CA CYS A 301 1.78 -3.44 -7.22
C CYS A 301 1.70 -3.64 -5.71
N GLU A 302 0.86 -2.84 -5.08
CA GLU A 302 0.52 -2.91 -3.68
C GLU A 302 -0.98 -3.04 -3.50
N ILE A 303 -1.38 -3.92 -2.58
CA ILE A 303 -2.76 -4.04 -2.14
C ILE A 303 -2.83 -4.02 -0.62
N LEU A 304 -4.02 -3.76 -0.12
CA LEU A 304 -4.41 -4.02 1.25
C LEU A 304 -5.17 -5.33 1.32
N HIS A 305 -4.94 -6.09 2.38
CA HIS A 305 -5.87 -7.15 2.76
C HIS A 305 -6.22 -7.13 4.24
N ARG A 306 -7.32 -7.79 4.58
CA ARG A 306 -7.82 -7.89 5.96
C ARG A 306 -6.89 -8.71 6.84
N TYR A 307 -7.14 -8.61 8.14
CA TYR A 307 -6.47 -9.41 9.15
C TYR A 307 -6.28 -10.88 8.74
N ILE A 308 -5.04 -11.37 8.84
CA ILE A 308 -4.66 -12.78 8.76
C ILE A 308 -3.89 -13.16 10.03
N LYS A 309 -4.09 -14.37 10.53
CA LYS A 309 -3.26 -14.93 11.60
C LYS A 309 -1.91 -15.37 11.03
N TYR A 310 -0.82 -14.78 11.51
CA TYR A 310 0.52 -15.22 11.15
C TYR A 310 0.79 -16.62 11.70
N LYS A 311 1.54 -17.42 10.95
CA LYS A 311 1.92 -18.79 11.26
C LYS A 311 3.41 -18.97 10.97
N ALA A 312 4.08 -19.90 11.63
CA ALA A 312 5.48 -20.22 11.38
C ALA A 312 5.70 -20.63 9.91
N SER A 313 4.74 -21.36 9.33
CA SER A 313 4.76 -21.71 7.88
C SER A 313 4.76 -20.53 6.91
N TYR A 314 4.46 -19.31 7.37
CA TYR A 314 4.55 -18.10 6.54
C TYR A 314 5.92 -17.42 6.63
N VAL A 315 6.75 -17.77 7.60
CA VAL A 315 8.10 -17.21 7.75
C VAL A 315 8.94 -17.70 6.57
N TYR A 316 9.36 -16.77 5.72
CA TYR A 316 10.14 -17.10 4.53
C TYR A 316 11.62 -16.78 4.70
N ARG A 317 11.95 -15.59 5.20
CA ARG A 317 13.32 -15.17 5.49
C ARG A 317 13.39 -14.25 6.70
N PHE A 318 14.56 -14.24 7.33
CA PHE A 318 14.96 -13.28 8.34
C PHE A 318 16.19 -12.51 7.85
N GLY A 319 16.27 -11.22 8.16
CA GLY A 319 17.36 -10.37 7.70
C GLY A 319 17.44 -9.07 8.48
N TRP A 320 18.38 -8.23 8.07
CA TRP A 320 18.64 -6.94 8.68
C TRP A 320 18.64 -5.85 7.63
N ILE A 321 17.89 -4.78 7.87
CA ILE A 321 18.04 -3.53 7.11
C ILE A 321 19.12 -2.72 7.82
N THR A 322 20.20 -2.44 7.12
CA THR A 322 21.44 -1.86 7.66
C THR A 322 21.83 -0.57 6.97
N GLU A 323 21.12 -0.21 5.90
CA GLU A 323 21.41 0.95 5.05
C GLU A 323 20.18 1.86 5.00
N SER A 324 20.40 3.17 4.92
CA SER A 324 19.33 4.12 4.58
C SER A 324 18.77 3.87 3.18
N PRO A 325 17.55 4.37 2.88
CA PRO A 325 16.94 4.20 1.56
C PRO A 325 17.87 4.56 0.40
N GLY A 326 17.81 3.77 -0.67
CA GLY A 326 18.65 3.98 -1.85
C GLY A 326 18.39 5.32 -2.57
N LYS A 327 17.20 5.90 -2.38
CA LYS A 327 16.80 7.25 -2.81
C LYS A 327 16.16 8.01 -1.66
N THR A 328 16.32 9.32 -1.67
CA THR A 328 15.53 10.18 -0.78
C THR A 328 14.06 10.16 -1.20
N CYS A 329 13.17 10.50 -0.25
CA CYS A 329 11.74 10.65 -0.55
C CYS A 329 11.51 11.66 -1.70
N GLU A 330 12.22 12.79 -1.67
CA GLU A 330 12.16 13.81 -2.73
C GLU A 330 12.45 13.24 -4.12
N GLU A 331 13.58 12.53 -4.25
CA GLU A 331 14.03 12.00 -5.52
C GLU A 331 13.07 10.92 -6.04
N ALA A 332 12.69 9.97 -5.18
CA ALA A 332 11.79 8.90 -5.56
C ALA A 332 10.41 9.43 -5.99
N ARG A 333 9.86 10.40 -5.26
CA ARG A 333 8.56 11.01 -5.58
C ARG A 333 8.59 11.77 -6.89
N ARG A 334 9.61 12.60 -7.11
CA ARG A 334 9.75 13.34 -8.38
C ARG A 334 9.73 12.37 -9.57
N ILE A 335 10.46 11.26 -9.48
CA ILE A 335 10.50 10.25 -10.55
C ILE A 335 9.13 9.58 -10.68
N HIS A 336 8.54 9.10 -9.58
CA HIS A 336 7.25 8.42 -9.58
C HIS A 336 6.13 9.27 -10.19
N LEU A 337 6.04 10.55 -9.78
CA LEU A 337 5.04 11.48 -10.27
C LEU A 337 5.26 11.86 -11.74
N GLU A 338 6.51 11.96 -12.21
CA GLU A 338 6.78 12.22 -13.63
C GLU A 338 6.24 11.10 -14.53
N TYR A 339 6.24 9.84 -14.06
CA TYR A 339 5.63 8.72 -14.78
C TYR A 339 4.10 8.67 -14.71
N LEU A 340 3.49 9.22 -13.66
CA LEU A 340 2.03 9.14 -13.45
C LEU A 340 1.27 10.42 -13.81
N LYS A 341 1.95 11.52 -14.09
CA LYS A 341 1.32 12.84 -14.25
C LYS A 341 0.21 12.90 -15.29
N ASP A 342 0.36 12.16 -16.39
CA ASP A 342 -0.61 12.15 -17.49
C ASP A 342 -1.85 11.30 -17.17
N ASP A 343 -1.74 10.40 -16.18
CA ASP A 343 -2.83 9.53 -15.72
C ASP A 343 -3.64 10.17 -14.59
N PHE A 344 -3.04 11.08 -13.83
CA PHE A 344 -3.73 11.88 -12.83
C PHE A 344 -4.59 12.95 -13.50
N LYS A 345 -5.88 12.96 -13.18
CA LYS A 345 -6.83 13.95 -13.69
C LYS A 345 -6.54 15.35 -13.18
N TYR A 346 -5.86 15.46 -12.04
CA TYR A 346 -5.71 16.71 -11.30
C TYR A 346 -4.26 17.08 -10.99
N PHE A 347 -3.30 16.50 -11.72
CA PHE A 347 -1.87 16.75 -11.52
C PHE A 347 -1.49 18.23 -11.58
N ASP A 348 -2.13 19.01 -12.46
CA ASP A 348 -1.91 20.45 -12.63
C ASP A 348 -2.24 21.31 -11.38
N GLN A 349 -2.74 20.70 -10.31
CA GLN A 349 -3.05 21.39 -9.05
C GLN A 349 -1.91 21.35 -8.02
N LEU A 350 -0.87 20.54 -8.26
CA LEU A 350 0.42 20.59 -7.56
C LEU A 350 1.20 21.84 -7.96
#